data_AF-A0A0N4VZ67-F1
#
_entry.id   AF-A0A0N4VZ67-F1
#
_cell.length_a   1.000
_cell.length_b   1.000
_cell.length_c   1.000
_cell.angle_alpha   90.00
_cell.angle_beta   90.00
_cell.angle_gamma   90.00
#
_symmetry.space_group_name_H-M   'P 1'
#
loop_
_entity.id
_entity.type
_entity.pdbx_description
1 polymer ?
#
loop_
_entity_poly.entity_id
_entity_poly.type
_entity_poly.pdbx_seq_one_letter_code
_entity_poly.pdbx_strand_id
1 'polypeptide(L)'
;MYTETRSSRIRAAMFPESEAGPSSGIPHRATIVEQMSIPARVLKTAVLDLLSFEGTSDISTLPIPDLIDLMSDRDEAVLARAVQRVYLLSKEDRTIASYPTLIDALIKASKSDNVNVKRDAIGALSHISEHPQGRMQIFRSGGLAELIRMLYCPVETIVQYAVTTLRNLLMHVDTVKAQARVLGAIEALAPLLLR
;
A
#
# COMPACT_ATOMS: atom_id res chain seq x y z
N MET A 1 35.41 -42.55 45.50
CA MET A 1 35.10 -41.83 44.24
C MET A 1 34.77 -42.87 43.18
N TYR A 2 33.50 -43.06 42.84
CA TYR A 2 33.09 -43.92 41.72
C TYR A 2 32.64 -43.01 40.56
N THR A 3 33.14 -43.27 39.36
CA THR A 3 32.87 -42.49 38.15
C THR A 3 31.56 -42.93 37.51
N GLU A 4 30.59 -42.03 37.38
CA GLU A 4 29.34 -42.29 36.66
C GLU A 4 29.57 -42.49 35.16
N THR A 5 29.07 -43.61 34.63
CA THR A 5 29.16 -43.91 33.20
C THR A 5 28.20 -43.04 32.38
N ARG A 6 28.59 -42.74 31.13
CA ARG A 6 27.83 -41.88 30.20
C ARG A 6 26.38 -42.33 30.01
N SER A 7 26.13 -43.64 30.03
CA SER A 7 24.79 -44.22 29.94
C SER A 7 23.90 -43.87 31.14
N SER A 8 24.48 -43.70 32.34
CA SER A 8 23.77 -43.28 33.55
C SER A 8 23.30 -41.83 33.43
N ARG A 9 24.17 -40.94 32.94
CA ARG A 9 23.85 -39.51 32.74
C ARG A 9 22.79 -39.27 31.67
N ILE A 10 22.83 -40.05 30.58
CA ILE A 10 21.80 -39.96 29.54
C ILE A 10 20.46 -40.49 30.07
N ARG A 11 20.47 -41.59 30.83
CA ARG A 11 19.24 -42.13 31.44
C ARG A 11 18.65 -41.17 32.48
N ALA A 12 19.46 -40.54 33.32
CA ALA A 12 19.02 -39.54 34.30
C ALA A 12 18.48 -38.25 33.65
N ALA A 13 19.03 -37.85 32.49
CA ALA A 13 18.53 -36.72 31.73
C ALA A 13 17.21 -37.03 30.98
N MET A 14 17.03 -38.29 30.54
CA MET A 14 15.84 -38.72 29.79
C MET A 14 14.68 -39.19 30.70
N PHE A 15 14.98 -39.77 31.87
CA PHE A 15 13.99 -40.37 32.79
C PHE A 15 14.37 -40.09 34.26
N PRO A 16 14.14 -38.86 34.76
CA PRO A 16 14.56 -38.45 36.11
C PRO A 16 13.74 -39.08 37.25
N GLU A 17 12.67 -39.82 36.95
CA GLU A 17 11.69 -40.29 37.95
C GLU A 17 11.96 -41.70 38.50
N SER A 18 13.09 -42.34 38.17
CA SER A 18 13.36 -43.71 38.63
C SER A 18 13.93 -43.82 40.05
N GLU A 19 14.16 -42.69 40.75
CA GLU A 19 14.76 -42.63 42.09
C GLU A 19 13.93 -41.75 43.05
N ALA A 20 12.59 -41.89 43.03
CA ALA A 20 11.74 -41.24 44.03
C ALA A 20 10.67 -42.22 44.55
N GLY A 21 10.80 -42.58 45.83
CA GLY A 21 9.70 -43.16 46.60
C GLY A 21 8.50 -42.21 46.69
N PRO A 22 7.38 -42.63 47.30
CA PRO A 22 6.10 -41.93 47.17
C PRO A 22 6.12 -40.63 47.98
N SER A 23 6.53 -39.52 47.37
CA SER A 23 6.32 -38.17 47.89
C SER A 23 5.36 -37.41 46.99
N SER A 24 4.19 -37.14 47.56
CA SER A 24 3.15 -36.25 47.07
C SER A 24 3.70 -34.86 46.69
N GLY A 25 3.60 -34.52 45.41
CA GLY A 25 3.84 -33.18 44.91
C GLY A 25 4.33 -33.23 43.48
N ILE A 26 3.42 -33.09 42.52
CA ILE A 26 3.72 -33.09 41.08
C ILE A 26 4.49 -31.79 40.77
N PRO A 27 5.78 -31.81 40.41
CA PRO A 27 6.40 -30.66 39.78
C PRO A 27 6.14 -30.81 38.28
N HIS A 28 5.21 -30.03 37.74
CA HIS A 28 4.98 -29.94 36.29
C HIS A 28 6.24 -29.41 35.61
N ARG A 29 7.15 -30.33 35.23
CA ARG A 29 8.30 -30.01 34.41
C ARG A 29 7.81 -29.92 32.96
N ALA A 30 7.54 -28.70 32.52
CA ALA A 30 7.10 -28.41 31.16
C ALA A 30 8.00 -29.15 30.16
N THR A 31 7.38 -29.92 29.27
CA THR A 31 8.11 -30.72 28.28
C THR A 31 8.91 -29.79 27.35
N ILE A 32 10.00 -30.27 26.73
CA ILE A 32 10.79 -29.47 25.76
C ILE A 32 9.88 -28.88 24.67
N VAL A 33 8.79 -29.58 24.32
CA VAL A 33 7.76 -29.12 23.38
C VAL A 33 6.98 -27.91 23.95
N GLU A 34 6.58 -27.93 25.22
CA GLU A 34 5.95 -26.77 25.87
C GLU A 34 6.93 -25.61 26.03
N GLN A 35 8.18 -25.88 26.41
CA GLN A 35 9.22 -24.85 26.53
C GLN A 35 9.56 -24.19 25.19
N MET A 36 9.42 -24.91 24.07
CA MET A 36 9.69 -24.40 22.73
C MET A 36 8.48 -23.72 22.05
N SER A 37 7.27 -23.94 22.55
CA SER A 37 6.06 -23.34 22.00
C SER A 37 6.05 -21.80 22.10
N ILE A 38 6.54 -21.26 23.22
CA ILE A 38 6.61 -19.81 23.46
C ILE A 38 7.71 -19.16 22.61
N PRO A 39 8.98 -19.64 22.61
CA PRO A 39 10.03 -19.13 21.73
C PRO A 39 9.68 -19.20 20.25
N ALA A 40 9.04 -20.28 19.79
CA ALA A 40 8.62 -20.41 18.40
C ALA A 40 7.52 -19.39 18.03
N ARG A 41 6.58 -19.13 18.94
CA ARG A 41 5.55 -18.10 18.74
C ARG A 41 6.13 -16.70 18.75
N VAL A 42 7.04 -16.41 19.69
CA VAL A 42 7.75 -15.12 19.75
C VAL A 42 8.58 -14.91 18.48
N LEU A 43 9.27 -15.95 17.99
CA LEU A 43 10.00 -15.89 16.73
C LEU A 43 9.05 -15.66 15.54
N LYS A 44 7.93 -16.39 15.47
CA LYS A 44 6.92 -16.18 14.43
C LYS A 44 6.37 -14.75 14.45
N THR A 45 6.04 -14.23 15.63
CA THR A 45 5.59 -12.84 15.80
C THR A 45 6.68 -11.88 15.39
N ALA A 46 7.93 -12.05 15.83
CA ALA A 46 9.05 -11.21 15.41
C ALA A 46 9.31 -11.27 13.89
N VAL A 47 9.13 -12.42 13.24
CA VAL A 47 9.25 -12.56 11.78
C VAL A 47 8.08 -11.90 11.07
N LEU A 48 6.86 -12.02 11.58
CA LEU A 48 5.69 -11.30 11.03
C LEU A 48 5.82 -9.80 11.23
N ASP A 49 6.32 -9.37 12.38
CA ASP A 49 6.62 -7.99 12.70
C ASP A 49 7.74 -7.49 11.80
N LEU A 50 8.76 -8.28 11.48
CA LEU A 50 9.84 -7.89 10.57
C LEU A 50 9.39 -7.89 9.09
N LEU A 51 8.45 -8.77 8.73
CA LEU A 51 7.77 -8.75 7.42
C LEU A 51 6.80 -7.56 7.30
N SER A 52 6.21 -7.09 8.41
CA SER A 52 5.36 -5.91 8.45
C SER A 52 6.14 -4.62 8.73
N PHE A 53 7.37 -4.72 9.22
CA PHE A 53 8.27 -3.62 9.50
C PHE A 53 8.85 -3.10 8.19
N GLU A 54 8.05 -2.29 7.50
CA GLU A 54 8.58 -1.34 6.53
C GLU A 54 9.34 -0.27 7.32
N GLY A 55 10.66 -0.44 7.41
CA GLY A 55 11.54 0.50 8.08
C GLY A 55 11.50 1.88 7.41
N THR A 56 10.59 2.72 7.86
CA THR A 56 10.52 4.19 7.73
C THR A 56 9.42 4.63 8.69
N SER A 57 9.58 5.77 9.38
CA SER A 57 8.50 6.45 10.12
C SER A 57 7.16 6.20 9.45
N ASP A 58 6.20 5.60 10.14
CA ASP A 58 5.02 4.95 9.56
C ASP A 58 4.32 5.90 8.58
N ILE A 59 4.64 5.78 7.28
CA ILE A 59 4.20 6.70 6.22
C ILE A 59 2.66 6.71 6.17
N SER A 60 2.05 5.65 6.72
CA SER A 60 0.62 5.50 6.87
C SER A 60 -0.01 6.58 7.76
N THR A 61 0.74 7.11 8.73
CA THR A 61 0.25 8.12 9.70
C THR A 61 0.57 9.56 9.30
N LEU A 62 1.33 9.77 8.22
CA LEU A 62 1.75 11.11 7.83
C LEU A 62 0.54 11.94 7.34
N PRO A 63 0.49 13.24 7.70
CA PRO A 63 -0.51 14.13 7.19
C PRO A 63 -0.28 14.40 5.68
N ILE A 64 -1.33 14.80 4.98
CA ILE A 64 -1.31 15.02 3.53
C ILE A 64 -0.17 15.96 3.07
N PRO A 65 0.13 17.09 3.74
CA PRO A 65 1.25 17.95 3.34
C PRO A 65 2.60 17.22 3.28
N ASP A 66 2.90 16.39 4.29
CA ASP A 66 4.16 15.65 4.35
C ASP A 66 4.22 14.59 3.23
N LEU A 67 3.08 13.96 2.91
CA LEU A 67 3.00 13.04 1.76
C LEU A 67 3.27 13.76 0.43
N ILE A 68 2.82 15.00 0.26
CA ILE A 68 3.09 15.81 -0.94
C ILE A 68 4.60 16.09 -1.07
N ASP A 69 5.27 16.40 0.04
CA ASP A 69 6.71 16.64 0.06
C ASP A 69 7.46 15.36 -0.35
N LEU A 70 7.05 14.20 0.16
CA LEU A 70 7.62 12.90 -0.22
C LEU A 70 7.35 12.52 -1.69
N MET A 71 6.24 12.97 -2.28
CA MET A 71 5.99 12.80 -3.73
C MET A 71 6.92 13.64 -4.62
N SER A 72 7.69 14.56 -4.04
CA SER A 72 8.71 15.33 -4.75
C SER A 72 10.13 14.79 -4.52
N ASP A 73 10.27 13.68 -3.80
CA ASP A 73 11.56 13.05 -3.54
C ASP A 73 12.21 12.53 -4.84
N ARG A 74 13.54 12.46 -4.83
CA ARG A 74 14.34 11.92 -5.94
C ARG A 74 14.35 10.39 -5.94
N ASP A 75 14.15 9.78 -4.78
CA ASP A 75 14.06 8.34 -4.64
C ASP A 75 12.69 7.84 -5.12
N GLU A 76 12.71 7.06 -6.19
CA GLU A 76 11.53 6.47 -6.79
C GLU A 76 10.75 5.55 -5.82
N ALA A 77 11.45 4.89 -4.88
CA ALA A 77 10.81 4.05 -3.88
C ALA A 77 10.09 4.88 -2.80
N VAL A 78 10.59 6.07 -2.48
CA VAL A 78 9.90 7.02 -1.57
C VAL A 78 8.67 7.59 -2.27
N LEU A 79 8.81 8.02 -3.52
CA LEU A 79 7.70 8.47 -4.36
C LEU A 79 6.60 7.39 -4.45
N ALA A 80 6.97 6.14 -4.75
CA ALA A 80 6.01 5.05 -4.90
C ALA A 80 5.21 4.80 -3.61
N ARG A 81 5.88 4.77 -2.45
CA ARG A 81 5.22 4.60 -1.15
C ARG A 81 4.30 5.78 -0.83
N ALA A 82 4.74 7.01 -1.08
CA ALA A 82 3.93 8.21 -0.85
C ALA A 82 2.66 8.21 -1.73
N VAL A 83 2.80 7.94 -3.03
CA VAL A 83 1.67 7.87 -3.97
C VAL A 83 0.71 6.73 -3.61
N GLN A 84 1.24 5.56 -3.24
CA GLN A 84 0.42 4.44 -2.78
C GLN A 84 -0.39 4.82 -1.53
N ARG A 85 0.23 5.51 -0.57
CA ARG A 85 -0.49 5.97 0.63
C ARG A 85 -1.59 6.97 0.29
N VAL A 86 -1.31 7.93 -0.59
CA VAL A 86 -2.32 8.88 -1.11
C VAL A 86 -3.47 8.15 -1.81
N TYR A 87 -3.17 7.12 -2.61
CA TYR A 87 -4.18 6.28 -3.25
C TYR A 87 -5.07 5.58 -2.23
N LEU A 88 -4.51 4.99 -1.18
CA LEU A 88 -5.30 4.37 -0.11
C LEU A 88 -6.15 5.40 0.64
N LEU A 89 -5.56 6.53 1.03
CA LEU A 89 -6.28 7.63 1.69
C LEU A 89 -7.42 8.16 0.84
N SER A 90 -7.26 8.24 -0.48
CA SER A 90 -8.33 8.72 -1.36
C SER A 90 -9.59 7.84 -1.38
N LYS A 91 -9.49 6.58 -0.93
CA LYS A 91 -10.65 5.69 -0.75
C LYS A 91 -11.37 5.92 0.57
N GLU A 92 -10.64 6.37 1.58
CA GLU A 92 -11.10 6.46 2.97
C GLU A 92 -11.55 7.89 3.33
N ASP A 93 -10.79 8.89 2.87
CA ASP A 93 -10.95 10.29 3.25
C ASP A 93 -11.27 11.18 2.04
N ARG A 94 -12.49 11.71 2.05
CA ARG A 94 -13.01 12.61 1.01
C ARG A 94 -12.40 14.01 1.08
N THR A 95 -11.82 14.40 2.21
CA THR A 95 -11.20 15.72 2.39
C THR A 95 -9.93 15.88 1.57
N ILE A 96 -9.38 14.78 1.05
CA ILE A 96 -8.20 14.77 0.17
C ILE A 96 -8.38 15.67 -1.07
N ALA A 97 -9.62 15.84 -1.56
CA ALA A 97 -9.96 16.73 -2.67
C ALA A 97 -9.78 18.23 -2.35
N SER A 98 -9.57 18.57 -1.07
CA SER A 98 -9.38 19.94 -0.59
C SER A 98 -7.94 20.44 -0.72
N TYR A 99 -7.00 19.60 -1.14
CA TYR A 99 -5.58 19.93 -1.30
C TYR A 99 -5.21 20.07 -2.79
N PRO A 100 -5.19 21.29 -3.37
CA PRO A 100 -4.89 21.47 -4.79
C PRO A 100 -3.47 21.02 -5.15
N THR A 101 -2.50 21.30 -4.27
CA THR A 101 -1.09 20.90 -4.44
C THR A 101 -0.91 19.40 -4.53
N LEU A 102 -1.77 18.61 -3.87
CA LEU A 102 -1.78 17.16 -3.99
C LEU A 102 -2.20 16.71 -5.40
N ILE A 103 -3.19 17.37 -5.98
CA ILE A 103 -3.68 17.06 -7.32
C ILE A 103 -2.60 17.36 -8.36
N ASP A 104 -1.89 18.48 -8.23
CA ASP A 104 -0.71 18.80 -9.04
C ASP A 104 0.37 17.71 -8.92
N ALA A 105 0.67 17.29 -7.69
CA ALA A 105 1.64 16.24 -7.42
C ALA A 105 1.22 14.88 -8.03
N LEU A 106 -0.07 14.53 -7.98
CA LEU A 106 -0.60 13.30 -8.59
C LEU A 106 -0.53 13.34 -10.11
N ILE A 107 -0.87 14.48 -10.74
CA ILE A 107 -0.73 14.67 -12.19
C ILE A 107 0.75 14.56 -12.58
N LYS A 108 1.67 15.13 -11.81
CA LYS A 108 3.11 14.95 -12.03
C LYS A 108 3.53 13.49 -11.89
N ALA A 109 3.10 12.80 -10.82
CA ALA A 109 3.43 11.40 -10.56
C ALA A 109 2.92 10.45 -11.66
N SER A 110 1.77 10.74 -12.29
CA SER A 110 1.24 9.97 -13.42
C SER A 110 2.15 9.97 -14.66
N LYS A 111 3.10 10.89 -14.74
CA LYS A 111 4.11 10.96 -15.79
C LYS A 111 5.33 10.07 -15.52
N SER A 112 5.41 9.44 -14.35
CA SER A 112 6.47 8.48 -14.01
C SER A 112 6.48 7.30 -14.98
N ASP A 113 7.67 6.76 -15.25
CA ASP A 113 7.84 5.52 -16.01
C ASP A 113 7.39 4.29 -15.20
N ASN A 114 7.35 4.42 -13.87
CA ASN A 114 6.87 3.39 -12.98
C ASN A 114 5.37 3.15 -13.15
N VAL A 115 5.00 1.94 -13.57
CA VAL A 115 3.62 1.55 -13.80
C VAL A 115 2.78 1.60 -12.52
N ASN A 116 3.34 1.24 -11.37
CA ASN A 116 2.62 1.24 -10.10
C ASN A 116 2.32 2.68 -9.65
N VAL A 117 3.33 3.57 -9.71
CA VAL A 117 3.15 5.00 -9.41
C VAL A 117 2.08 5.60 -10.31
N LYS A 118 2.15 5.33 -11.62
CA LYS A 118 1.18 5.83 -12.59
C LYS A 118 -0.23 5.34 -12.30
N ARG A 119 -0.39 4.04 -12.03
CA ARG A 119 -1.68 3.42 -11.69
C ARG A 119 -2.27 4.04 -10.43
N ASP A 120 -1.48 4.13 -9.37
CA ASP A 120 -1.95 4.61 -8.07
C ASP A 120 -2.27 6.11 -8.13
N ALA A 121 -1.48 6.90 -8.88
CA ALA A 121 -1.74 8.31 -9.08
C ALA A 121 -3.06 8.57 -9.84
N ILE A 122 -3.26 7.89 -10.98
CA ILE A 122 -4.50 8.02 -11.77
C ILE A 122 -5.70 7.43 -11.00
N GLY A 123 -5.50 6.35 -10.26
CA GLY A 123 -6.50 5.78 -9.37
C GLY A 123 -6.95 6.77 -8.29
N ALA A 124 -6.01 7.48 -7.66
CA ALA A 124 -6.33 8.50 -6.66
C ALA A 124 -7.12 9.67 -7.27
N LEU A 125 -6.71 10.14 -8.46
CA LEU A 125 -7.45 11.16 -9.21
C LEU A 125 -8.88 10.70 -9.54
N SER A 126 -9.07 9.40 -9.80
CA SER A 126 -10.39 8.84 -10.08
C SER A 126 -11.33 8.96 -8.87
N HIS A 127 -10.86 8.61 -7.66
CA HIS A 127 -11.64 8.77 -6.44
C HIS A 127 -11.91 10.26 -6.14
N ILE A 128 -10.88 11.12 -6.30
CA ILE A 128 -11.03 12.58 -6.11
C ILE A 128 -12.09 13.17 -7.05
N SER A 129 -12.20 12.65 -8.28
CA SER A 129 -13.18 13.11 -9.28
C SER A 129 -14.64 12.81 -8.92
N GLU A 130 -14.90 11.94 -7.95
CA GLU A 130 -16.25 11.74 -7.43
C GLU A 130 -16.78 13.01 -6.75
N HIS A 131 -15.90 13.88 -6.27
CA HIS A 131 -16.24 15.11 -5.58
C HIS A 131 -16.24 16.34 -6.51
N PRO A 132 -17.23 17.25 -6.41
CA PRO A 132 -17.30 18.44 -7.28
C PRO A 132 -16.05 19.32 -7.22
N GLN A 133 -15.53 19.54 -6.01
CA GLN A 133 -14.31 20.30 -5.79
C GLN A 133 -13.10 19.62 -6.44
N GLY A 134 -12.97 18.30 -6.26
CA GLY A 134 -11.92 17.50 -6.89
C GLY A 134 -11.95 17.61 -8.42
N ARG A 135 -13.11 17.47 -9.06
CA ARG A 135 -13.27 17.65 -10.52
C ARG A 135 -12.76 18.99 -11.02
N MET A 136 -13.14 20.07 -10.33
CA MET A 136 -12.73 21.42 -10.72
C MET A 136 -11.23 21.62 -10.56
N GLN A 137 -10.64 21.09 -9.49
CA GLN A 137 -9.20 21.19 -9.27
C GLN A 137 -8.40 20.34 -10.25
N ILE A 138 -8.83 19.11 -10.55
CA ILE A 138 -8.21 18.27 -11.60
C ILE A 138 -8.21 19.01 -12.94
N PHE A 139 -9.33 19.64 -13.31
CA PHE A 139 -9.42 20.43 -14.52
C PHE A 139 -8.44 21.61 -14.53
N ARG A 140 -8.44 22.42 -13.46
CA ARG A 140 -7.58 23.61 -13.33
C ARG A 140 -6.08 23.28 -13.32
N SER A 141 -5.73 22.10 -12.79
CA SER A 141 -4.36 21.59 -12.72
C SER A 141 -3.88 20.99 -14.05
N GLY A 142 -4.66 21.12 -15.13
CA GLY A 142 -4.31 20.57 -16.45
C GLY A 142 -4.49 19.05 -16.55
N GLY A 143 -5.21 18.43 -15.61
CA GLY A 143 -5.42 16.98 -15.56
C GLY A 143 -6.14 16.42 -16.78
N LEU A 144 -6.92 17.24 -17.51
CA LEU A 144 -7.63 16.80 -18.71
C LEU A 144 -6.68 16.26 -19.80
N ALA A 145 -5.59 16.97 -20.09
CA ALA A 145 -4.62 16.54 -21.09
C ALA A 145 -3.89 15.26 -20.67
N GLU A 146 -3.57 15.16 -19.38
CA GLU A 146 -2.93 13.98 -18.80
C GLU A 146 -3.85 12.76 -18.86
N LEU A 147 -5.12 12.91 -18.51
CA LEU A 147 -6.10 11.83 -18.57
C LEU A 147 -6.33 11.33 -20.00
N ILE A 148 -6.36 12.22 -20.99
CA ILE A 148 -6.44 11.83 -22.41
C ILE A 148 -5.18 11.05 -22.83
N ARG A 149 -4.00 11.48 -22.39
CA ARG A 149 -2.74 10.75 -22.62
C ARG A 149 -2.78 9.34 -22.02
N MET A 150 -3.40 9.18 -20.84
CA MET A 150 -3.55 7.88 -20.18
C MET A 150 -4.43 6.88 -20.92
N LEU A 151 -5.30 7.32 -21.82
CA LEU A 151 -6.10 6.41 -22.66
C LEU A 151 -5.26 5.55 -23.60
N TYR A 152 -4.04 5.99 -23.92
CA TYR A 152 -3.09 5.25 -24.75
C TYR A 152 -2.16 4.32 -23.94
N CYS A 153 -2.34 4.23 -22.62
CA CYS A 153 -1.54 3.35 -21.79
C CYS A 153 -1.82 1.87 -22.12
N PRO A 154 -0.80 1.00 -22.22
CA PRO A 154 -1.03 -0.44 -22.46
C PRO A 154 -1.66 -1.16 -21.26
N VAL A 155 -1.66 -0.53 -20.08
CA VAL A 155 -2.17 -1.13 -18.84
C VAL A 155 -3.65 -0.81 -18.68
N GLU A 156 -4.49 -1.84 -18.77
CA GLU A 156 -5.95 -1.69 -18.79
C GLU A 156 -6.50 -0.99 -17.53
N THR A 157 -5.98 -1.29 -16.36
CA THR A 157 -6.43 -0.66 -15.10
C THR A 157 -6.20 0.85 -15.10
N ILE A 158 -5.11 1.33 -15.69
CA ILE A 158 -4.80 2.76 -15.84
C ILE A 158 -5.80 3.41 -16.79
N VAL A 159 -6.09 2.76 -17.91
CA VAL A 159 -7.09 3.22 -18.89
C VAL A 159 -8.47 3.30 -18.23
N GLN A 160 -8.89 2.28 -17.47
CA GLN A 160 -10.19 2.27 -16.78
C GLN A 160 -10.32 3.43 -15.77
N TYR A 161 -9.29 3.70 -14.97
CA TYR A 161 -9.29 4.86 -14.08
C TYR A 161 -9.33 6.18 -14.86
N ALA A 162 -8.58 6.30 -15.95
CA ALA A 162 -8.57 7.50 -16.78
C ALA A 162 -9.94 7.77 -17.43
N VAL A 163 -10.59 6.74 -17.99
CA VAL A 163 -11.94 6.82 -18.56
C VAL A 163 -12.96 7.24 -17.50
N THR A 164 -12.91 6.62 -16.32
CA THR A 164 -13.81 6.95 -15.19
C THR A 164 -13.66 8.41 -14.79
N THR A 165 -12.42 8.87 -14.65
CA THR A 165 -12.12 10.26 -14.30
C THR A 165 -12.63 11.21 -15.39
N LEU A 166 -12.31 10.96 -16.67
CA LEU A 166 -12.78 11.78 -17.80
C LEU A 166 -14.30 11.86 -17.88
N ARG A 167 -14.99 10.73 -17.67
CA ARG A 167 -16.46 10.70 -17.61
C ARG A 167 -16.97 11.66 -16.53
N ASN A 168 -16.41 11.60 -15.32
CA ASN A 168 -16.83 12.45 -14.21
C ASN A 168 -16.60 13.94 -14.52
N LEU A 169 -15.48 14.30 -15.16
CA LEU A 169 -15.24 15.68 -15.59
C LEU A 169 -16.24 16.11 -16.67
N LEU A 170 -16.42 15.32 -17.73
CA LEU A 170 -17.28 15.67 -18.88
C LEU A 170 -18.77 15.75 -18.52
N MET A 171 -19.25 14.93 -17.59
CA MET A 171 -20.65 14.94 -17.17
C MET A 171 -21.00 16.13 -16.28
N HIS A 172 -20.02 16.67 -15.54
CA HIS A 172 -20.31 17.62 -14.46
C HIS A 172 -19.64 18.99 -14.62
N VAL A 173 -18.76 19.16 -15.60
CA VAL A 173 -18.04 20.42 -15.83
C VAL A 173 -18.16 20.81 -17.30
N ASP A 174 -19.10 21.70 -17.64
CA ASP A 174 -19.40 22.05 -19.02
C ASP A 174 -18.21 22.67 -19.77
N THR A 175 -17.37 23.43 -19.08
CA THR A 175 -16.16 24.05 -19.66
C THR A 175 -15.14 23.03 -20.16
N VAL A 176 -15.14 21.81 -19.60
CA VAL A 176 -14.22 20.73 -20.01
C VAL A 176 -14.52 20.25 -21.43
N LYS A 177 -15.79 20.25 -21.86
CA LYS A 177 -16.21 19.62 -23.13
C LYS A 177 -15.54 20.24 -24.36
N ALA A 178 -15.45 21.58 -24.40
CA ALA A 178 -14.81 22.28 -25.51
C ALA A 178 -13.31 21.99 -25.55
N GLN A 179 -12.64 22.04 -24.40
CA GLN A 179 -11.21 21.77 -24.31
C GLN A 179 -10.86 20.31 -24.59
N ALA A 180 -11.69 19.36 -24.15
CA ALA A 180 -11.51 17.94 -24.42
C ALA A 180 -11.54 17.63 -25.92
N ARG A 181 -12.42 18.30 -26.68
CA ARG A 181 -12.44 18.18 -28.15
C ARG A 181 -11.15 18.68 -28.78
N VAL A 182 -10.67 19.85 -28.36
CA VAL A 182 -9.39 20.42 -28.87
C VAL A 182 -8.20 19.51 -28.56
N LEU A 183 -8.22 18.82 -27.42
CA LEU A 183 -7.19 17.86 -27.02
C LEU A 183 -7.33 16.47 -27.65
N GLY A 184 -8.28 16.26 -28.56
CA GLY A 184 -8.45 14.99 -29.28
C GLY A 184 -9.06 13.86 -28.43
N ALA A 185 -9.95 14.19 -27.49
CA ALA A 185 -10.58 13.18 -26.63
C ALA A 185 -11.46 12.19 -27.42
N ILE A 186 -12.03 12.59 -28.57
CA ILE A 186 -12.88 11.72 -29.38
C ILE A 186 -12.04 10.62 -30.01
N GLU A 187 -10.92 11.00 -30.62
CA GLU A 187 -9.94 10.11 -31.24
C GLU A 187 -9.33 9.15 -30.22
N ALA A 188 -9.10 9.62 -28.99
CA ALA A 188 -8.58 8.79 -27.92
C ALA A 188 -9.62 7.79 -27.36
N LEU A 189 -10.90 8.16 -27.30
CA LEU A 189 -11.96 7.31 -26.75
C LEU A 189 -12.57 6.34 -27.76
N ALA A 190 -12.63 6.70 -29.05
CA ALA A 190 -13.28 5.88 -30.08
C ALA A 190 -12.73 4.44 -30.17
N PRO A 191 -11.40 4.19 -30.10
CA PRO A 191 -10.86 2.83 -30.12
C PRO A 191 -11.27 1.99 -28.91
N LEU A 192 -11.57 2.62 -27.77
CA LEU A 192 -11.96 1.92 -26.54
C LEU A 192 -13.39 1.37 -26.59
N LEU A 193 -14.23 1.86 -27.51
CA LEU A 193 -15.58 1.33 -27.74
C LEU A 193 -15.59 0.00 -28.51
N LEU A 194 -14.46 -0.35 -29.12
CA LEU A 194 -14.28 -1.55 -29.95
C LEU A 194 -13.56 -2.69 -29.20
N ARG A 195 -13.22 -2.47 -27.93
CA ARG A 195 -12.64 -3.48 -27.03
C ARG A 195 -13.74 -4.18 -26.25
#